data_AF-A0A1L1PL00-F1
#
_entry.id   AF-A0A1L1PL00-F1
#
_cell.length_a   1.000
_cell.length_b   1.000
_cell.length_c   1.000
_cell.angle_alpha   90.00
_cell.angle_beta   90.00
_cell.angle_gamma   90.00
#
_symmetry.space_group_name_H-M   'P 1'
#
loop_
_entity.id
_entity.type
_entity.pdbx_description
1 polymer ?
#
loop_
_entity_poly.entity_id
_entity_poly.type
_entity_poly.pdbx_seq_one_letter_code
_entity_poly.pdbx_strand_id
1 'polypeptide(L)'
;MPFIDSDQVIEQRIGSSIRAYFDREGEAAFRDLEAQVIDEVTGGPQAVVATGGGAVLRPENRACLHDRGRVVYLRSTPEDLFRRLRNDRHRPLLQVADPLVRLKDLYTLRHPLYAETSHFAIDTGRPSVATLVNMILMQLELAGWVSNGSHSGQPPAP
;
A
#
# COMPACT_ATOMS: atom_id res chain seq x y z
N MET A 1 15.54 2.45 8.49
CA MET A 1 14.39 3.15 7.89
C MET A 1 13.13 2.74 8.64
N PRO A 2 12.29 3.67 9.11
CA PRO A 2 11.03 3.37 9.78
C PRO A 2 9.98 2.78 8.83
N PHE A 3 9.00 2.08 9.40
CA PHE A 3 7.79 1.63 8.73
C PHE A 3 6.60 2.46 9.21
N ILE A 4 5.77 2.92 8.28
CA ILE A 4 4.58 3.74 8.55
C ILE A 4 3.39 3.07 7.86
N ASP A 5 2.30 2.88 8.58
CA ASP A 5 1.01 2.48 8.03
C ASP A 5 0.07 3.69 8.04
N SER A 6 -0.36 4.16 6.87
CA SER A 6 -1.20 5.36 6.77
C SER A 6 -2.53 5.20 7.50
N ASP A 7 -3.10 3.99 7.51
CA ASP A 7 -4.38 3.74 8.19
C ASP A 7 -4.19 3.87 9.71
N GLN A 8 -3.07 3.39 10.25
CA GLN A 8 -2.73 3.58 11.67
C GLN A 8 -2.51 5.05 12.03
N VAL A 9 -1.84 5.81 11.16
CA VAL A 9 -1.65 7.26 11.36
C VAL A 9 -3.00 7.99 11.39
N ILE A 10 -3.91 7.62 10.49
CA ILE A 10 -5.28 8.16 10.46
C ILE A 10 -6.04 7.80 11.75
N GLU A 11 -6.03 6.53 12.18
CA GLU A 11 -6.72 6.09 13.40
C GLU A 11 -6.19 6.79 14.66
N GLN A 12 -4.86 6.97 14.76
CA GLN A 12 -4.25 7.72 15.86
C GLN A 12 -4.69 9.19 15.85
N ARG A 13 -4.77 9.82 14.68
CA ARG A 13 -5.18 11.23 14.53
C ARG A 13 -6.63 11.46 14.92
N ILE A 14 -7.54 10.56 14.54
CA ILE A 14 -8.98 10.69 14.81
C ILE A 14 -9.38 10.08 16.17
N GLY A 15 -8.47 9.41 16.86
CA GLY A 15 -8.71 8.77 18.16
C GLY A 15 -9.77 7.68 18.14
N SER A 16 -10.08 7.11 16.97
CA SER A 16 -11.11 6.08 16.76
C SER A 16 -10.79 5.26 15.51
N SER A 17 -11.56 4.20 15.26
CA SER A 17 -11.35 3.39 14.05
C SER A 17 -11.79 4.14 12.79
N ILE A 18 -11.16 3.85 11.65
CA ILE A 18 -11.56 4.40 10.35
C ILE A 18 -13.04 4.12 10.09
N ARG A 19 -13.54 2.92 10.43
CA ARG A 19 -14.94 2.55 10.27
C ARG A 19 -15.87 3.49 11.04
N ALA A 20 -15.58 3.74 12.33
CA ALA A 20 -16.41 4.61 13.15
C ALA A 20 -16.41 6.05 12.65
N TYR A 21 -15.27 6.53 12.15
CA TYR A 21 -15.17 7.85 11.53
C TYR A 21 -15.95 7.93 10.22
N PHE A 22 -15.84 6.92 9.36
CA PHE A 22 -16.55 6.84 8.09
C PHE A 22 -18.07 6.80 8.30
N ASP A 23 -18.56 6.04 9.28
CA ASP A 23 -19.98 5.96 9.62
C ASP A 23 -20.53 7.30 10.17
N ARG A 24 -19.68 8.11 10.82
CA ARG A 24 -20.05 9.39 11.43
C ARG A 24 -19.94 10.59 10.48
N GLU A 25 -18.83 10.68 9.75
CA GLU A 25 -18.46 11.84 8.93
C GLU A 25 -18.62 11.60 7.42
N GLY A 26 -18.77 10.34 7.00
CA GLY A 26 -18.89 9.93 5.60
C GLY A 26 -17.57 9.78 4.85
N GLU A 27 -17.66 9.22 3.63
CA GLU A 27 -16.48 8.92 2.81
C GLU A 27 -15.70 10.17 2.42
N ALA A 28 -16.38 11.26 2.06
CA ALA A 28 -15.72 12.47 1.56
C ALA A 28 -14.73 13.03 2.60
N ALA A 29 -15.17 13.18 3.85
CA ALA A 29 -14.36 13.66 4.96
C ALA A 29 -13.19 12.71 5.27
N PHE A 30 -13.42 11.39 5.24
CA PHE A 30 -12.35 10.40 5.39
C PHE A 30 -11.30 10.55 4.28
N ARG A 31 -11.72 10.78 3.04
CA ARG A 31 -10.80 10.95 1.91
C ARG A 31 -10.03 12.27 1.97
N ASP A 32 -10.62 13.33 2.52
CA ASP A 32 -9.88 14.59 2.77
C ASP A 32 -8.79 14.38 3.82
N LEU A 33 -9.09 13.63 4.89
CA LEU A 33 -8.11 13.29 5.91
C LEU A 33 -7.02 12.34 5.40
N GLU A 34 -7.40 11.33 4.62
CA GLU A 34 -6.46 10.41 3.97
C GLU A 34 -5.48 11.19 3.08
N ALA A 35 -5.96 12.19 2.33
CA ALA A 35 -5.10 13.02 1.50
C ALA A 35 -4.09 13.85 2.30
N GLN A 36 -4.50 14.42 3.44
CA GLN A 36 -3.59 15.13 4.35
C GLN A 36 -2.51 14.18 4.88
N VAL A 37 -2.89 12.98 5.32
CA VAL A 37 -1.93 12.00 5.85
C VAL A 37 -0.96 11.53 4.75
N ILE A 38 -1.44 11.28 3.53
CA ILE A 38 -0.57 10.90 2.40
C ILE A 38 0.41 12.02 2.06
N ASP A 39 -0.03 13.28 2.01
CA ASP A 39 0.85 14.43 1.78
C ASP A 39 1.97 14.51 2.83
N GLU A 40 1.60 14.37 4.11
CA GLU A 40 2.55 14.43 5.23
C GLU A 40 3.57 13.28 5.23
N VAL A 41 3.12 12.03 5.08
CA VAL A 41 4.03 10.87 5.15
C VAL A 41 4.95 10.81 3.93
N THR A 42 4.50 11.30 2.77
CA THR A 42 5.32 11.36 1.55
C THR A 42 6.26 12.58 1.53
N GLY A 43 5.92 13.65 2.24
CA GLY A 43 6.80 14.82 2.46
C GLY A 43 7.77 14.65 3.63
N GLY A 44 7.61 13.60 4.43
CA GLY A 44 8.43 13.31 5.61
C GLY A 44 9.80 12.68 5.30
N PRO A 45 10.53 12.26 6.35
CA PRO A 45 11.79 11.55 6.19
C PRO A 45 11.60 10.19 5.52
N GLN A 46 12.67 9.65 4.93
CA GLN A 46 12.65 8.37 4.23
C GLN A 46 12.08 7.24 5.10
N ALA A 47 11.02 6.58 4.61
CA ALA A 47 10.30 5.51 5.29
C ALA A 47 9.76 4.48 4.30
N VAL A 48 9.42 3.28 4.78
CA VAL A 48 8.53 2.37 4.06
C VAL A 48 7.10 2.69 4.47
N VAL A 49 6.28 3.10 3.51
CA VAL A 49 4.89 3.49 3.76
C VAL A 49 3.94 2.43 3.19
N ALA A 50 3.17 1.79 4.06
CA ALA A 50 1.99 1.03 3.67
C ALA A 50 0.79 1.98 3.58
N THR A 51 0.03 1.88 2.48
CA THR A 51 -1.13 2.75 2.23
C THR A 51 -2.43 1.96 2.31
N GLY A 52 -3.50 2.64 2.71
CA GLY A 52 -4.86 2.12 2.61
C GLY A 52 -5.24 1.84 1.16
N GLY A 53 -6.05 0.80 0.92
CA GLY A 53 -6.43 0.37 -0.43
C GLY A 53 -7.31 1.38 -1.21
N GLY A 54 -7.69 2.50 -0.60
CA GLY A 54 -8.39 3.60 -1.26
C GLY A 54 -7.50 4.81 -1.57
N ALA A 55 -6.23 4.81 -1.13
CA ALA A 55 -5.35 5.97 -1.24
C ALA A 55 -5.19 6.46 -2.69
N VAL A 56 -5.22 5.57 -3.68
CA VAL A 56 -5.08 5.94 -5.11
C VAL A 56 -6.32 6.59 -5.73
N LEU A 57 -7.46 6.63 -5.03
CA LEU A 57 -8.71 7.16 -5.60
C LEU A 57 -8.61 8.66 -5.89
N ARG A 58 -7.87 9.40 -5.06
CA ARG A 58 -7.64 10.84 -5.24
C ARG A 58 -6.42 11.11 -6.12
N PRO A 59 -6.53 11.94 -7.18
CA PRO A 59 -5.40 12.30 -8.02
C PRO A 59 -4.24 12.93 -7.25
N GLU A 60 -4.52 13.77 -6.25
CA GLU A 60 -3.52 14.41 -5.40
C GLU A 60 -2.66 13.39 -4.64
N ASN A 61 -3.27 12.30 -4.16
CA ASN A 61 -2.55 11.21 -3.50
C ASN A 61 -1.65 10.47 -4.48
N ARG A 62 -2.14 10.20 -5.70
CA ARG A 62 -1.33 9.55 -6.74
C ARG A 62 -0.10 10.38 -7.08
N ALA A 63 -0.25 11.69 -7.25
CA ALA A 63 0.88 12.59 -7.47
C ALA A 63 1.87 12.58 -6.30
N CYS A 64 1.39 12.70 -5.06
CA CYS A 64 2.28 12.66 -3.88
C CYS A 64 3.06 11.34 -3.78
N LEU A 65 2.38 10.21 -3.98
CA LEU A 65 3.00 8.87 -3.92
C LEU A 65 4.03 8.68 -5.04
N HIS A 66 3.64 9.03 -6.27
CA HIS A 66 4.48 8.83 -7.45
C HIS A 66 5.69 9.77 -7.47
N ASP A 67 5.48 11.06 -7.22
CA ASP A 67 6.54 12.07 -7.43
C ASP A 67 7.53 12.15 -6.26
N ARG A 68 7.09 11.78 -5.04
CA ARG A 68 7.92 11.88 -3.83
C ARG A 68 8.43 10.52 -3.34
N GLY A 69 7.93 9.43 -3.90
CA GLY A 69 8.21 8.07 -3.43
C GLY A 69 8.64 7.11 -4.54
N ARG A 70 8.88 5.87 -4.14
CA ARG A 70 9.04 4.70 -5.03
C ARG A 70 7.90 3.74 -4.78
N VAL A 71 6.93 3.75 -5.67
CA VAL A 71 5.65 3.06 -5.48
C VAL A 71 5.72 1.64 -6.02
N VAL A 72 5.51 0.67 -5.14
CA VAL A 72 5.39 -0.75 -5.50
C VAL A 72 3.94 -1.19 -5.34
N TYR A 73 3.32 -1.62 -6.44
CA TYR A 73 1.99 -2.20 -6.45
C TYR A 73 2.06 -3.72 -6.26
N LEU A 74 1.56 -4.19 -5.12
CA LEU A 74 1.40 -5.61 -4.82
C LEU A 74 0.14 -6.16 -5.48
N ARG A 75 0.26 -6.56 -6.75
CA ARG A 75 -0.85 -6.98 -7.59
C ARG A 75 -1.35 -8.37 -7.18
N SER A 76 -2.66 -8.46 -7.00
CA SER A 76 -3.37 -9.70 -6.68
C SER A 76 -4.63 -9.78 -7.51
N THR A 77 -4.95 -10.95 -8.05
CA THR A 77 -6.22 -11.15 -8.74
C THR A 77 -7.38 -11.09 -7.75
N PRO A 78 -8.60 -10.72 -8.19
CA PRO A 78 -9.81 -10.81 -7.35
C PRO A 78 -9.98 -12.20 -6.71
N GLU A 79 -9.66 -13.26 -7.46
CA GLU A 79 -9.74 -14.65 -7.01
C GLU A 79 -8.71 -14.96 -5.91
N ASP A 80 -7.47 -14.44 -6.02
CA ASP A 80 -6.46 -14.56 -4.97
C ASP A 80 -6.86 -13.83 -3.70
N LEU A 81 -7.37 -12.60 -3.84
CA LEU A 81 -7.88 -11.81 -2.72
C LEU A 81 -9.05 -12.51 -2.05
N PHE A 82 -9.99 -13.04 -2.81
CA PHE A 82 -11.13 -13.79 -2.27
C PHE A 82 -10.67 -15.02 -1.48
N ARG A 83 -9.73 -15.82 -2.01
CA ARG A 83 -9.20 -16.99 -1.31
C ARG A 83 -8.51 -16.64 0.02
N ARG A 84 -7.81 -15.50 0.07
CA ARG A 84 -7.15 -15.01 1.30
C ARG A 84 -8.13 -14.45 2.32
N LEU A 85 -9.13 -13.71 1.84
CA LEU A 85 -10.01 -12.92 2.70
C LEU A 85 -11.31 -13.63 3.09
N ARG A 86 -11.63 -14.80 2.50
CA ARG A 86 -12.87 -15.54 2.78
C ARG A 86 -13.13 -15.87 4.25
N ASN A 87 -12.08 -15.93 5.08
CA ASN A 87 -12.18 -16.21 6.51
C ASN A 87 -12.00 -14.95 7.39
N ASP A 88 -11.72 -13.79 6.78
CA ASP A 88 -11.47 -12.53 7.47
C ASP A 88 -12.78 -11.80 7.75
N ARG A 89 -13.22 -11.83 9.01
CA ARG A 89 -14.48 -11.21 9.46
C ARG A 89 -14.35 -9.69 9.69
N HIS A 90 -13.14 -9.15 9.68
CA HIS A 90 -12.87 -7.77 10.09
C HIS A 90 -12.95 -6.77 8.93
N ARG A 91 -13.24 -7.23 7.70
CA ARG A 91 -13.31 -6.38 6.50
C ARG A 91 -14.76 -6.08 6.09
N PRO A 92 -15.30 -4.87 6.42
CA PRO A 92 -16.68 -4.52 6.11
C PRO A 92 -16.99 -4.56 4.60
N LEU A 93 -16.00 -4.26 3.75
CA LEU A 93 -16.14 -4.23 2.29
C LEU A 93 -16.46 -5.60 1.67
N LEU A 94 -16.28 -6.70 2.41
CA LEU A 94 -16.56 -8.07 1.96
C LEU A 94 -17.81 -8.67 2.63
N GLN A 95 -18.50 -7.91 3.49
CA GLN A 95 -19.75 -8.31 4.13
C GLN A 95 -20.95 -8.00 3.21
N VAL A 96 -20.89 -8.49 1.97
CA VAL A 96 -21.93 -8.33 0.94
C VAL A 96 -22.39 -9.69 0.44
N ALA A 97 -23.52 -9.75 -0.26
CA ALA A 97 -24.09 -11.00 -0.76
C ALA A 97 -23.13 -11.78 -1.67
N ASP A 98 -22.36 -11.08 -2.52
CA ASP A 98 -21.34 -11.68 -3.38
C ASP A 98 -20.00 -10.93 -3.25
N PRO A 99 -19.10 -11.38 -2.34
CA PRO A 99 -17.82 -10.73 -2.11
C PRO A 99 -16.86 -10.84 -3.31
N LEU A 100 -16.99 -11.86 -4.15
CA LEU A 100 -16.13 -12.03 -5.32
C LEU A 100 -16.50 -11.01 -6.41
N VAL A 101 -17.80 -10.80 -6.66
CA VAL A 101 -18.26 -9.73 -7.56
C VAL A 101 -17.78 -8.38 -7.06
N ARG A 102 -17.93 -8.10 -5.76
CA ARG A 102 -17.44 -6.85 -5.17
C ARG A 102 -15.94 -6.65 -5.34
N LEU A 103 -15.14 -7.71 -5.17
CA LEU A 103 -13.69 -7.66 -5.43
C LEU A 103 -13.37 -7.39 -6.90
N LYS A 104 -14.12 -7.95 -7.84
CA LYS A 104 -13.97 -7.69 -9.28
C LYS A 104 -14.32 -6.24 -9.64
N ASP A 105 -15.37 -5.68 -9.06
CA ASP A 105 -15.73 -4.27 -9.26
C ASP A 105 -14.64 -3.33 -8.74
N LEU A 106 -14.17 -3.58 -7.52
CA LEU A 106 -13.07 -2.82 -6.92
C LEU A 106 -11.79 -2.93 -7.74
N TYR A 107 -11.47 -4.13 -8.24
CA TYR A 107 -10.32 -4.34 -9.09
C TYR A 107 -10.45 -3.56 -10.40
N THR A 108 -11.59 -3.63 -11.08
CA THR A 108 -11.83 -2.90 -12.33
C THR A 108 -11.66 -1.40 -12.15
N LEU A 109 -12.16 -0.85 -11.04
CA LEU A 109 -12.05 0.58 -10.74
C LEU A 109 -10.62 0.99 -10.35
N ARG A 110 -9.94 0.21 -9.51
CA ARG A 110 -8.70 0.63 -8.86
C ARG A 110 -7.44 0.13 -9.56
N HIS A 111 -7.50 -0.96 -10.31
CA HIS A 111 -6.33 -1.54 -10.99
C HIS A 111 -5.63 -0.55 -11.94
N PRO A 112 -6.33 0.20 -12.81
CA PRO A 112 -5.69 1.21 -13.65
C PRO A 112 -4.98 2.29 -12.84
N LEU A 113 -5.60 2.73 -11.73
CA LEU A 113 -5.04 3.76 -10.85
C LEU A 113 -3.78 3.26 -10.13
N TYR A 114 -3.80 2.01 -9.64
CA TYR A 114 -2.61 1.40 -9.06
C TYR A 114 -1.47 1.30 -10.08
N ALA A 115 -1.78 0.85 -11.30
CA ALA A 115 -0.80 0.71 -12.36
C ALA A 115 -0.18 2.06 -12.75
N GLU A 116 -1.00 3.10 -12.91
CA GLU A 116 -0.58 4.48 -13.22
C GLU A 116 0.29 5.08 -12.11
N THR A 117 -0.04 4.82 -10.84
CA THR A 117 0.70 5.38 -9.69
C THR A 117 2.02 4.64 -9.44
N SER A 118 2.09 3.36 -9.82
CA SER A 118 3.20 2.48 -9.45
C SER A 118 4.38 2.59 -10.39
N HIS A 119 5.58 2.54 -9.84
CA HIS A 119 6.79 2.37 -10.64
C HIS A 119 7.05 0.88 -10.94
N PHE A 120 6.67 0.00 -10.01
CA PHE A 120 6.77 -1.44 -10.16
C PHE A 120 5.47 -2.13 -9.75
N ALA A 121 5.11 -3.18 -10.48
CA ALA A 121 4.03 -4.09 -10.09
C ALA A 121 4.60 -5.49 -9.86
N ILE A 122 4.22 -6.11 -8.73
CA ILE A 122 4.68 -7.45 -8.35
C ILE A 122 3.47 -8.32 -8.05
N ASP A 123 3.35 -9.44 -8.75
CA ASP A 123 2.27 -10.41 -8.55
C ASP A 123 2.46 -11.22 -7.27
N THR A 124 1.46 -11.21 -6.40
CA THR A 124 1.56 -11.84 -5.08
C THR A 124 0.97 -13.25 -5.00
N GLY A 125 0.34 -13.78 -6.05
CA GLY A 125 -0.51 -14.98 -5.98
C GLY A 125 0.20 -16.30 -5.64
N ARG A 126 1.52 -16.40 -5.79
CA ARG A 126 2.31 -17.63 -5.61
C ARG A 126 3.53 -17.51 -4.69
N PRO A 127 4.28 -16.39 -4.67
CA PRO A 127 5.52 -16.33 -3.90
C PRO A 127 5.27 -16.25 -2.38
N SER A 128 6.24 -16.74 -1.59
CA SER A 128 6.28 -16.48 -0.14
C SER A 128 6.54 -15.00 0.16
N VAL A 129 6.27 -14.54 1.38
CA VAL A 129 6.61 -13.17 1.80
C VAL A 129 8.10 -12.87 1.60
N ALA A 130 8.98 -13.81 1.96
CA ALA A 130 10.42 -13.66 1.76
C ALA A 130 10.77 -13.50 0.27
N THR A 131 10.12 -14.28 -0.61
CA THR A 131 10.30 -14.14 -2.05
C THR A 131 9.81 -12.79 -2.56
N LEU A 132 8.67 -12.30 -2.09
CA LEU A 132 8.16 -10.97 -2.47
C LEU A 132 9.10 -9.86 -2.05
N VAL A 133 9.63 -9.91 -0.82
CA VAL A 133 10.62 -8.93 -0.34
C VAL A 133 11.86 -8.94 -1.23
N ASN A 134 12.39 -10.11 -1.58
CA ASN A 134 13.55 -10.21 -2.47
C ASN A 134 13.25 -9.67 -3.87
N MET A 135 12.06 -9.93 -4.41
CA MET A 135 11.65 -9.37 -5.70
C MET A 135 11.57 -7.84 -5.67
N ILE A 136 11.06 -7.27 -4.57
CA ILE A 136 11.02 -5.81 -4.37
C ILE A 136 12.43 -5.25 -4.35
N LEU A 137 13.32 -5.81 -3.50
CA LEU A 137 14.70 -5.35 -3.37
C LEU A 137 15.43 -5.39 -4.72
N MET A 138 15.29 -6.50 -5.46
CA MET A 138 15.88 -6.64 -6.78
C MET A 138 15.39 -5.57 -7.78
N GLN A 139 14.10 -5.24 -7.78
CA GLN A 139 13.57 -4.18 -8.65
C GLN A 139 14.13 -2.80 -8.26
N LEU A 140 14.20 -2.51 -6.96
CA LEU A 140 14.75 -1.26 -6.44
C LEU A 140 16.24 -1.12 -6.75
N GLU A 141 17.01 -2.21 -6.68
CA GLU A 141 18.43 -2.26 -7.05
C GLU A 141 18.64 -2.03 -8.54
N LEU A 142 17.87 -2.72 -9.39
CA LEU A 142 17.97 -2.57 -10.86
C LEU A 142 17.64 -1.16 -11.35
N ALA A 143 16.74 -0.45 -10.66
CA ALA A 143 16.47 0.96 -10.92
C ALA A 143 17.47 1.94 -10.27
N GLY A 144 18.48 1.43 -9.56
CA GLY A 144 19.50 2.24 -8.90
C GLY A 144 18.98 3.04 -7.70
N TRP A 145 17.86 2.65 -7.11
CA TRP A 145 17.27 3.33 -5.94
C TRP A 145 17.78 2.78 -4.61
N VAL A 146 18.33 1.57 -4.64
CA VAL A 146 19.03 0.96 -3.51
C VAL A 146 20.38 0.51 -4.02
N SER A 147 21.45 0.96 -3.37
CA SER A 147 22.77 0.39 -3.59
C SER A 147 22.87 -0.93 -2.83
N ASN A 148 23.39 -1.97 -3.46
CA ASN A 148 23.89 -3.12 -2.72
C ASN A 148 24.94 -2.58 -1.74
N GLY A 149 24.60 -2.53 -0.45
CA GLY A 149 25.59 -2.32 0.59
C GLY A 149 26.60 -3.44 0.40
N SER A 150 27.77 -3.10 -0.13
CA SER A 150 28.92 -3.99 -0.11
C SER A 150 29.03 -4.50 1.32
N HIS A 151 28.88 -5.81 1.51
CA HIS A 151 29.50 -6.48 2.63
C HIS A 151 31.01 -6.23 2.51
N SER A 152 31.48 -5.07 2.95
CA SER A 152 32.88 -4.85 3.28
C SER A 152 33.13 -5.55 4.62
N GLY A 153 33.07 -6.89 4.58
CA GLY A 153 33.78 -7.72 5.53
C GLY A 153 35.26 -7.59 5.21
N GLN A 154 35.85 -6.47 5.61
CA GLN A 154 37.30 -6.31 5.60
C GLN A 154 37.79 -7.03 6.87
N PRO A 155 38.51 -8.16 6.75
CA PRO A 155 39.15 -8.75 7.93
C PRO A 155 40.16 -7.74 8.49
N PRO A 156 40.38 -7.70 9.82
CA PRO A 156 41.35 -6.79 10.40
C PRO A 156 42.74 -7.06 9.80
N ALA A 157 43.42 -5.97 9.45
CA ALA A 157 44.79 -5.95 8.94
C ALA A 157 45.75 -6.62 9.96
N PRO A 158 46.90 -7.17 9.49
CA PRO A 158 47.70 -8.17 10.21
C PRO A 158 48.28 -7.70 11.54
#